data_AF-A0A7D9KFR3-F1
#
_entry.id   AF-A0A7D9KFR3-F1
#
_cell.length_a   1.000
_cell.length_b   1.000
_cell.length_c   1.000
_cell.angle_alpha   90.00
_cell.angle_beta   90.00
_cell.angle_gamma   90.00
#
_symmetry.space_group_name_H-M   'P 1'
#
loop_
_entity.id
_entity.type
_entity.pdbx_description
1 polymer ?
#
loop_
_entity_poly.entity_id
_entity_poly.type
_entity_poly.pdbx_seq_one_letter_code
_entity_poly.pdbx_strand_id
1 'polypeptide(L)'
;MSAAVEIMQQLPSFARQSFPFEIHFKSAVSRQLLDYLLVQVQQGTNFMKICQGIGSLNFREYIARHFNQPNREGSSEDIENAFYQNFLYSYPSNDKLMHLFLSYYDKTKDLLEQDMRSHIGNILICDHTFKLGSHIGERSSRKEPTEGQFDRAFIGLNEYGEVMFLRLTRDAGFEQIEDLLQDFRLRLLNEGIQLELILVEDCCVAQDHFTNIFGNVPVKLSPFHATQRVVESLPPWFKDIKKFAKDFRMVFRAKDDRSEERMQNTPEGNTICENLEQFMA
;
A
#
# COMPACT_ATOMS: atom_id res chain seq x y z
N MET A 1 -11.91 -8.74 -33.52
CA MET A 1 -10.52 -8.28 -33.35
C MET A 1 -10.56 -6.76 -33.43
N SER A 2 -10.09 -6.05 -32.41
CA SER A 2 -10.02 -4.58 -32.47
C SER A 2 -8.66 -4.20 -33.02
N ALA A 3 -8.61 -3.78 -34.29
CA ALA A 3 -7.39 -3.31 -34.96
C ALA A 3 -6.77 -2.07 -34.27
N ALA A 4 -7.47 -1.45 -33.31
CA ALA A 4 -7.05 -0.24 -32.64
C ALA A 4 -5.74 -0.41 -31.84
N VAL A 5 -5.49 -1.58 -31.24
CA VAL A 5 -4.23 -1.83 -30.50
C VAL A 5 -3.04 -1.94 -31.45
N GLU A 6 -3.23 -2.66 -32.57
CA GLU A 6 -2.23 -2.84 -33.63
C GLU A 6 -1.89 -1.50 -34.30
N ILE A 7 -2.90 -0.65 -34.54
CA ILE A 7 -2.72 0.70 -35.07
C ILE A 7 -1.94 1.59 -34.09
N MET A 8 -2.26 1.54 -32.79
CA MET A 8 -1.52 2.32 -31.78
C MET A 8 -0.04 1.89 -31.70
N GLN A 9 0.26 0.61 -31.86
CA GLN A 9 1.64 0.10 -31.86
C GLN A 9 2.46 0.60 -33.06
N GLN A 10 1.80 0.93 -34.17
CA GLN A 10 2.42 1.50 -35.37
C GLN A 10 2.75 3.00 -35.22
N LEU A 11 2.18 3.68 -34.23
CA LEU A 11 2.46 5.10 -34.01
C LEU A 11 3.86 5.32 -33.40
N PRO A 12 4.53 6.43 -33.74
CA PRO A 12 5.75 6.87 -33.05
C PRO A 12 5.53 6.98 -31.53
N SER A 13 6.59 6.73 -30.75
CA SER A 13 6.53 6.75 -29.28
C SER A 13 5.99 8.07 -28.72
N PHE A 14 6.42 9.21 -29.27
CA PHE A 14 5.92 10.53 -28.86
C PHE A 14 4.42 10.68 -29.10
N ALA A 15 3.90 10.20 -30.24
CA ALA A 15 2.48 10.30 -30.58
C ALA A 15 1.62 9.40 -29.69
N ARG A 16 2.11 8.20 -29.35
CA ARG A 16 1.48 7.33 -28.35
C ARG A 16 1.46 7.97 -26.96
N GLN A 17 2.57 8.58 -26.57
CA GLN A 17 2.71 9.24 -25.27
C GLN A 17 1.92 10.54 -25.16
N SER A 18 1.51 11.17 -26.25
CA SER A 18 0.62 12.34 -26.22
C SER A 18 -0.85 11.99 -26.46
N PHE A 19 -1.18 10.72 -26.73
CA PHE A 19 -2.56 10.34 -27.03
C PHE A 19 -3.44 10.44 -25.77
N PRO A 20 -4.61 11.11 -25.82
CA PRO A 20 -5.43 11.37 -24.64
C PRO A 20 -6.17 10.14 -24.10
N PHE A 21 -6.11 9.02 -24.84
CA PHE A 21 -6.75 7.76 -24.48
C PHE A 21 -5.74 6.61 -24.46
N GLU A 22 -5.96 5.66 -23.55
CA GLU A 22 -5.31 4.37 -23.55
C GLU A 22 -6.25 3.31 -24.13
N ILE A 23 -5.76 2.59 -25.14
CA ILE A 23 -6.56 1.57 -25.84
C ILE A 23 -6.23 0.20 -25.25
N HIS A 24 -7.28 -0.50 -24.80
CA HIS A 24 -7.24 -1.88 -24.37
C HIS A 24 -8.07 -2.75 -25.31
N PHE A 25 -8.01 -4.08 -25.12
CA PHE A 25 -8.85 -4.99 -25.89
C PHE A 25 -10.34 -4.64 -25.71
N LYS A 26 -11.01 -4.29 -26.82
CA LYS A 26 -12.43 -3.91 -26.91
C LYS A 26 -12.87 -2.67 -26.11
N SER A 27 -11.95 -1.82 -25.66
CA SER A 27 -12.30 -0.59 -24.91
C SER A 27 -11.18 0.45 -24.98
N ALA A 28 -11.51 1.73 -24.82
CA ALA A 28 -10.52 2.78 -24.55
C ALA A 28 -10.90 3.54 -23.27
N VAL A 29 -9.92 4.07 -22.58
CA VAL A 29 -10.10 4.91 -21.38
C VAL A 29 -9.36 6.22 -21.55
N SER A 30 -9.93 7.33 -21.10
CA SER A 30 -9.19 8.60 -21.08
C SER A 30 -8.09 8.55 -20.02
N ARG A 31 -6.98 9.25 -20.28
CA ARG A 31 -5.93 9.37 -19.27
C ARG A 31 -6.42 10.01 -17.98
N GLN A 32 -7.30 11.00 -18.09
CA GLN A 32 -7.92 11.63 -16.92
C GLN A 32 -8.67 10.63 -16.03
N LEU A 33 -9.38 9.67 -16.63
CA LEU A 33 -10.08 8.64 -15.85
C LEU A 33 -9.09 7.65 -15.24
N LEU A 34 -7.99 7.33 -15.94
CA LEU A 34 -6.91 6.51 -15.40
C LEU A 34 -6.22 7.21 -14.22
N ASP A 35 -5.86 8.48 -14.35
CA ASP A 35 -5.25 9.29 -13.29
C ASP A 35 -6.16 9.36 -12.06
N TYR A 36 -7.46 9.60 -12.27
CA TYR A 36 -8.47 9.55 -11.21
C TYR A 36 -8.49 8.19 -10.50
N LEU A 37 -8.50 7.09 -11.26
CA LEU A 37 -8.44 5.75 -10.71
C LEU A 37 -7.20 5.55 -9.84
N LEU A 38 -6.02 5.93 -10.33
CA LEU A 38 -4.75 5.77 -9.63
C LEU A 38 -4.73 6.55 -8.32
N VAL A 39 -5.15 7.81 -8.34
CA VAL A 39 -5.23 8.66 -7.13
C VAL A 39 -6.19 8.06 -6.11
N GLN A 40 -7.36 7.59 -6.54
CA GLN A 40 -8.34 6.99 -5.64
C GLN A 40 -7.82 5.69 -5.00
N VAL A 41 -7.11 4.86 -5.78
CA VAL A 41 -6.48 3.64 -5.25
C VAL A 41 -5.37 3.99 -4.25
N GLN A 42 -4.53 4.99 -4.55
CA GLN A 42 -3.49 5.47 -3.63
C GLN A 42 -4.07 6.00 -2.31
N GLN A 43 -5.27 6.59 -2.35
CA GLN A 43 -6.00 7.04 -1.17
C GLN A 43 -6.67 5.88 -0.39
N GLY A 44 -6.53 4.64 -0.83
CA GLY A 44 -7.12 3.46 -0.18
C GLY A 44 -8.59 3.24 -0.49
N THR A 45 -9.14 3.90 -1.52
CA THR A 45 -10.53 3.70 -1.93
C THR A 45 -10.68 2.40 -2.69
N ASN A 46 -11.59 1.52 -2.25
CA ASN A 46 -11.86 0.28 -2.97
C ASN A 46 -12.53 0.53 -4.33
N PHE A 47 -12.27 -0.34 -5.30
CA PHE A 47 -12.75 -0.21 -6.67
C PHE A 47 -14.29 -0.12 -6.80
N MET A 48 -15.06 -0.72 -5.88
CA MET A 48 -16.52 -0.60 -5.87
C MET A 48 -16.95 0.84 -5.61
N LYS A 49 -16.36 1.50 -4.60
CA LYS A 49 -16.61 2.92 -4.31
C LYS A 49 -16.15 3.82 -5.46
N ILE A 50 -15.03 3.51 -6.10
CA ILE A 50 -14.55 4.25 -7.28
C ILE A 50 -15.58 4.16 -8.42
N CYS A 51 -16.06 2.96 -8.71
CA CYS A 51 -17.10 2.70 -9.71
C CYS A 51 -18.38 3.50 -9.42
N GLN A 52 -18.87 3.47 -8.18
CA GLN A 52 -20.04 4.25 -7.76
C GLN A 52 -19.82 5.76 -7.91
N GLY A 53 -18.63 6.26 -7.59
CA GLY A 53 -18.25 7.66 -7.79
C GLY A 53 -18.30 8.07 -9.26
N ILE A 54 -17.72 7.25 -10.15
CA ILE A 54 -17.76 7.50 -11.61
C ILE A 54 -19.21 7.44 -12.12
N GLY A 55 -20.00 6.44 -11.69
CA GLY A 55 -21.41 6.34 -12.04
C GLY A 55 -22.20 7.58 -11.60
N SER A 56 -21.93 8.09 -10.40
CA SER A 56 -22.56 9.32 -9.88
C SER A 56 -22.18 10.56 -10.70
N LEU A 57 -20.92 10.67 -11.14
CA LEU A 57 -20.46 11.77 -12.01
C LEU A 57 -21.16 11.70 -13.38
N ASN A 58 -21.22 10.51 -13.98
CA ASN A 58 -21.90 10.31 -15.26
C ASN A 58 -23.41 10.57 -15.16
N PHE A 59 -24.04 10.17 -14.06
CA PHE A 59 -25.45 10.45 -13.80
C PHE A 59 -25.71 11.95 -13.69
N ARG A 60 -24.88 12.69 -12.95
CA ARG A 60 -24.99 14.16 -12.86
C ARG A 60 -24.86 14.83 -14.22
N GLU A 61 -23.92 14.39 -15.05
CA GLU A 61 -23.75 14.91 -16.41
C GLU A 61 -24.94 14.55 -17.31
N TYR A 62 -25.47 13.33 -17.18
CA TYR A 62 -26.69 12.92 -17.87
C TYR A 62 -27.85 13.84 -17.52
N ILE A 63 -28.06 14.10 -16.22
CA ILE A 63 -29.08 15.02 -15.74
C ILE A 63 -28.85 16.43 -16.32
N ALA A 64 -27.65 16.97 -16.19
CA ALA A 64 -27.33 18.32 -16.66
C ALA A 64 -27.59 18.51 -18.17
N ARG A 65 -27.31 17.49 -19.00
CA ARG A 65 -27.49 17.57 -20.46
C ARG A 65 -28.91 17.28 -20.93
N HIS A 66 -29.64 16.41 -20.23
CA HIS A 66 -30.99 16.01 -20.64
C HIS A 66 -32.10 16.83 -19.98
N PHE A 67 -31.84 17.42 -18.80
CA PHE A 67 -32.87 18.09 -17.99
C PHE A 67 -32.73 19.60 -17.91
N ASN A 68 -31.63 20.19 -18.40
CA ASN A 68 -31.59 21.64 -18.68
C ASN A 68 -32.30 22.00 -20.01
N GLN A 69 -33.11 21.09 -20.58
CA GLN A 69 -33.92 21.35 -21.77
C GLN A 69 -35.34 21.78 -21.37
N PRO A 70 -35.95 22.81 -22.00
CA PRO A 70 -37.03 23.58 -21.39
C PRO A 70 -38.41 22.90 -21.27
N ASN A 71 -38.61 21.67 -21.77
CA ASN A 71 -39.97 21.12 -21.97
C ASN A 71 -40.04 19.60 -21.72
N ARG A 72 -39.93 19.12 -20.47
CA ARG A 72 -40.33 17.73 -20.15
C ARG A 72 -40.93 17.52 -18.76
N GLU A 73 -41.98 16.70 -18.76
CA GLU A 73 -42.59 16.04 -17.61
C GLU A 73 -42.14 14.57 -17.58
N GLY A 74 -41.68 14.08 -16.43
CA GLY A 74 -41.28 12.68 -16.21
C GLY A 74 -40.98 12.44 -14.72
N SER A 75 -41.27 11.24 -14.23
CA SER A 75 -41.05 10.87 -12.81
C SER A 75 -39.58 10.54 -12.54
N SER A 76 -39.12 10.63 -11.28
CA SER A 76 -37.71 10.36 -10.92
C SER A 76 -37.24 8.92 -11.23
N GLU A 77 -38.12 7.93 -11.17
CA GLU A 77 -37.79 6.52 -11.46
C GLU A 77 -37.59 6.25 -12.95
N ASP A 78 -38.29 6.98 -13.83
CA ASP A 78 -38.11 6.86 -15.28
C ASP A 78 -36.73 7.37 -15.73
N ILE A 79 -36.20 8.35 -14.99
CA ILE A 79 -34.92 9.01 -15.28
C ILE A 79 -33.74 8.09 -15.00
N GLU A 80 -33.76 7.43 -13.85
CA GLU A 80 -32.70 6.51 -13.44
C GLU A 80 -32.64 5.28 -14.37
N ASN A 81 -33.80 4.71 -14.71
CA ASN A 81 -33.88 3.62 -15.68
C ASN A 81 -33.38 4.03 -17.07
N ALA A 82 -33.73 5.24 -17.52
CA ALA A 82 -33.26 5.77 -18.80
C ALA A 82 -31.73 5.98 -18.84
N PHE A 83 -31.13 6.40 -17.72
CA PHE A 83 -29.68 6.52 -17.61
C PHE A 83 -28.97 5.17 -17.80
N TYR A 84 -29.41 4.12 -17.09
CA TYR A 84 -28.78 2.80 -17.19
C TYR A 84 -28.97 2.13 -18.55
N GLN A 85 -29.98 2.51 -19.32
CA GLN A 85 -30.18 2.06 -20.69
C GLN A 85 -29.43 2.90 -21.73
N ASN A 86 -28.85 4.04 -21.33
CA ASN A 86 -28.18 4.95 -22.24
C ASN A 86 -26.71 4.56 -22.45
N PHE A 87 -26.40 4.06 -23.65
CA PHE A 87 -25.04 3.64 -24.00
C PHE A 87 -23.99 4.76 -23.92
N LEU A 88 -24.39 6.03 -24.04
CA LEU A 88 -23.49 7.19 -24.01
C LEU A 88 -23.02 7.57 -22.59
N TYR A 89 -23.77 7.18 -21.55
CA TYR A 89 -23.48 7.55 -20.15
C TYR A 89 -23.03 6.35 -19.30
N SER A 90 -22.62 5.28 -19.98
CA SER A 90 -22.08 4.08 -19.33
C SER A 90 -20.80 4.38 -18.54
N TYR A 91 -20.57 3.59 -17.49
CA TYR A 91 -19.38 3.69 -16.63
C TYR A 91 -18.76 2.30 -16.43
N PRO A 92 -17.45 2.21 -16.17
CA PRO A 92 -16.77 0.92 -16.07
C PRO A 92 -17.23 0.13 -14.85
N SER A 93 -17.31 -1.18 -14.98
CA SER A 93 -17.51 -2.07 -13.84
C SER A 93 -16.27 -2.10 -12.92
N ASN A 94 -16.47 -2.59 -11.70
CA ASN A 94 -15.38 -2.91 -10.77
C ASN A 94 -14.25 -3.71 -11.44
N ASP A 95 -14.59 -4.81 -12.12
CA ASP A 95 -13.62 -5.68 -12.81
C ASP A 95 -12.85 -4.93 -13.91
N LYS A 96 -13.53 -4.02 -14.62
CA LYS A 96 -12.87 -3.23 -15.65
C LYS A 96 -11.88 -2.24 -15.04
N LEU A 97 -12.24 -1.56 -13.95
CA LEU A 97 -11.32 -0.67 -13.22
C LEU A 97 -10.11 -1.44 -12.70
N MET A 98 -10.32 -2.63 -12.13
CA MET A 98 -9.23 -3.49 -11.67
C MET A 98 -8.29 -3.88 -12.83
N HIS A 99 -8.84 -4.27 -13.98
CA HIS A 99 -8.02 -4.55 -15.18
C HIS A 99 -7.22 -3.32 -15.63
N LEU A 100 -7.81 -2.12 -15.60
CA LEU A 100 -7.09 -0.89 -15.97
C LEU A 100 -5.92 -0.63 -15.00
N PHE A 101 -6.17 -0.77 -13.70
CA PHE A 101 -5.14 -0.64 -12.68
C PHE A 101 -4.01 -1.66 -12.85
N LEU A 102 -4.32 -2.94 -13.05
CA LEU A 102 -3.32 -3.99 -13.27
C LEU A 102 -2.52 -3.74 -14.56
N SER A 103 -3.19 -3.34 -15.64
CA SER A 103 -2.51 -3.01 -16.90
C SER A 103 -1.59 -1.80 -16.78
N TYR A 104 -1.89 -0.85 -15.91
CA TYR A 104 -0.98 0.25 -15.58
C TYR A 104 0.20 -0.26 -14.74
N TYR A 105 -0.09 -1.01 -13.68
CA TYR A 105 0.91 -1.59 -12.80
C TYR A 105 1.95 -2.42 -13.57
N ASP A 106 1.51 -3.29 -14.49
CA ASP A 106 2.41 -4.11 -15.31
C ASP A 106 3.41 -3.27 -16.14
N LYS A 107 3.03 -2.05 -16.53
CA LYS A 107 3.89 -1.13 -17.30
C LYS A 107 4.86 -0.37 -16.41
N THR A 108 4.51 -0.18 -15.13
CA THR A 108 5.28 0.64 -14.19
C THR A 108 6.00 -0.19 -13.13
N LYS A 109 5.79 -1.50 -13.06
CA LYS A 109 6.34 -2.35 -12.00
C LYS A 109 7.86 -2.24 -11.93
N ASP A 110 8.54 -2.23 -13.08
CA ASP A 110 10.00 -2.21 -13.11
C ASP A 110 10.54 -0.87 -12.58
N LEU A 111 9.81 0.23 -12.84
CA LEU A 111 10.13 1.54 -12.27
C LEU A 111 9.93 1.56 -10.76
N LEU A 112 8.85 0.94 -10.26
CA LEU A 112 8.60 0.81 -8.82
C LEU A 112 9.66 -0.06 -8.14
N GLU A 113 10.05 -1.17 -8.76
CA GLU A 113 11.12 -2.03 -8.25
C GLU A 113 12.48 -1.31 -8.27
N GLN A 114 12.75 -0.53 -9.31
CA GLN A 114 13.96 0.28 -9.40
C GLN A 114 13.99 1.38 -8.33
N ASP A 115 12.87 2.07 -8.13
CA ASP A 115 12.69 3.09 -7.10
C ASP A 115 12.94 2.49 -5.69
N MET A 116 12.27 1.39 -5.35
CA MET A 116 12.51 0.65 -4.09
C MET A 116 13.98 0.24 -3.93
N ARG A 117 14.62 -0.24 -5.00
CA ARG A 117 16.04 -0.61 -5.02
C ARG A 117 16.99 0.59 -4.97
N SER A 118 16.52 1.81 -5.15
CA SER A 118 17.33 3.01 -5.00
C SER A 118 17.42 3.46 -3.54
N HIS A 119 16.43 3.11 -2.71
CA HIS A 119 16.44 3.42 -1.28
C HIS A 119 17.47 2.55 -0.54
N ILE A 120 18.37 3.21 0.17
CA ILE A 120 19.38 2.61 1.04
C ILE A 120 19.27 3.23 2.43
N GLY A 121 19.87 2.59 3.43
CA GLY A 121 19.87 3.07 4.80
C GLY A 121 20.81 2.27 5.67
N ASN A 122 21.16 2.85 6.82
CA ASN A 122 22.02 2.20 7.80
C ASN A 122 21.22 1.34 8.78
N ILE A 123 19.90 1.53 8.85
CA ILE A 123 19.02 0.75 9.70
C ILE A 123 18.04 -0.02 8.82
N LEU A 124 17.98 -1.34 9.01
CA LEU A 124 16.98 -2.18 8.38
C LEU A 124 15.85 -2.46 9.37
N ILE A 125 14.65 -2.02 9.04
CA ILE A 125 13.44 -2.33 9.80
C ILE A 125 12.67 -3.37 8.99
N CYS A 126 12.68 -4.63 9.46
CA CYS A 126 11.90 -5.70 8.85
C CYS A 126 10.65 -5.96 9.66
N ASP A 127 9.56 -6.20 8.95
CA ASP A 127 8.33 -6.59 9.60
C ASP A 127 7.50 -7.53 8.71
N HIS A 128 6.82 -8.47 9.35
CA HIS A 128 5.79 -9.29 8.71
C HIS A 128 4.44 -8.58 8.90
N THR A 129 4.37 -7.32 8.44
CA THR A 129 3.39 -6.33 8.92
C THR A 129 1.95 -6.66 8.52
N PHE A 130 1.74 -7.35 7.40
CA PHE A 130 0.40 -7.53 6.86
C PHE A 130 0.07 -9.02 6.75
N LYS A 131 -0.67 -9.55 7.73
CA LYS A 131 -1.61 -10.63 7.42
C LYS A 131 -2.55 -10.07 6.38
N LEU A 132 -2.45 -10.58 5.16
CA LEU A 132 -3.31 -10.14 4.09
C LEU A 132 -4.74 -10.52 4.50
N GLY A 133 -5.64 -9.53 4.60
CA GLY A 133 -7.02 -9.74 5.08
C GLY A 133 -7.84 -10.71 4.21
N SER A 134 -7.26 -11.16 3.11
CA SER A 134 -7.74 -12.20 2.20
C SER A 134 -6.54 -12.95 1.63
N HIS A 135 -6.63 -14.28 1.55
CA HIS A 135 -5.64 -15.11 0.86
C HIS A 135 -5.44 -14.60 -0.58
N ILE A 136 -4.22 -14.20 -0.95
CA ILE A 136 -3.89 -13.87 -2.34
C ILE A 136 -3.69 -15.20 -3.05
N GLY A 137 -4.44 -15.46 -4.10
CA GLY A 137 -4.30 -16.68 -4.89
C GLY A 137 -4.94 -16.54 -6.25
N GLU A 138 -4.60 -17.47 -7.14
CA GLU A 138 -5.15 -17.49 -8.49
C GLU A 138 -6.60 -17.99 -8.46
N ARG A 139 -7.47 -17.30 -9.18
CA ARG A 139 -8.86 -17.73 -9.32
C ARG A 139 -8.89 -18.97 -10.22
N SER A 140 -9.12 -20.14 -9.64
CA SER A 140 -9.26 -21.39 -10.39
C SER A 140 -10.34 -21.25 -11.47
N SER A 141 -10.01 -21.67 -12.69
CA SER A 141 -10.95 -21.71 -13.83
C SER A 141 -12.15 -22.63 -13.59
N ARG A 142 -12.10 -23.49 -12.56
CA ARG A 142 -13.10 -24.53 -12.27
C ARG A 142 -14.11 -24.20 -11.17
N LYS A 143 -14.27 -22.93 -10.77
CA LYS A 143 -15.13 -22.52 -9.62
C LYS A 143 -14.75 -23.16 -8.28
N GLU A 144 -13.54 -23.70 -8.17
CA GLU A 144 -12.99 -24.16 -6.90
C GLU A 144 -12.60 -22.94 -6.04
N PRO A 145 -12.63 -23.06 -4.70
CA PRO A 145 -12.14 -22.01 -3.82
C PRO A 145 -10.71 -21.63 -4.21
N THR A 146 -10.42 -20.33 -4.23
CA THR A 146 -9.08 -19.80 -4.46
C THR A 146 -8.09 -20.50 -3.52
N GLU A 147 -7.16 -21.30 -4.05
CA GLU A 147 -6.05 -21.80 -3.27
C GLU A 147 -5.18 -20.60 -2.89
N GLY A 148 -5.08 -20.30 -1.60
CA GLY A 148 -4.26 -19.21 -1.10
C GLY A 148 -2.79 -19.46 -1.42
N GLN A 149 -2.22 -18.62 -2.29
CA GLN A 149 -0.81 -18.67 -2.66
C GLN A 149 0.06 -17.84 -1.72
N PHE A 150 -0.49 -16.81 -1.07
CA PHE A 150 0.21 -15.97 -0.11
C PHE A 150 -0.73 -15.52 1.01
N ASP A 151 -0.23 -15.55 2.24
CA ASP A 151 -0.96 -15.13 3.44
C ASP A 151 -0.39 -13.83 4.06
N ARG A 152 0.82 -13.46 3.65
CA ARG A 152 1.62 -12.40 4.25
C ARG A 152 2.38 -11.56 3.22
N ALA A 153 2.73 -10.35 3.63
CA ALA A 153 3.74 -9.52 2.98
C ALA A 153 4.90 -9.25 3.96
N PHE A 154 6.12 -9.53 3.51
CA PHE A 154 7.35 -9.15 4.19
C PHE A 154 7.89 -7.86 3.59
N ILE A 155 8.15 -6.88 4.44
CA ILE A 155 8.59 -5.53 4.03
C ILE A 155 9.87 -5.17 4.78
N GLY A 156 10.84 -4.64 4.04
CA GLY A 156 12.03 -4.00 4.60
C GLY A 156 11.98 -2.49 4.37
N LEU A 157 12.11 -1.73 5.45
CA LEU A 157 12.14 -0.27 5.45
C LEU A 157 13.50 0.24 5.94
N ASN A 158 13.92 1.42 5.49
CA ASN A 158 15.04 2.14 6.09
C ASN A 158 14.58 3.02 7.28
N GLU A 159 15.53 3.73 7.90
CA GLU A 159 15.28 4.67 9.01
C GLU A 159 14.35 5.83 8.66
N TYR A 160 14.13 6.12 7.38
CA TYR A 160 13.23 7.18 6.89
C TYR A 160 11.81 6.66 6.60
N GLY A 161 11.58 5.35 6.73
CA GLY A 161 10.31 4.70 6.41
C GLY A 161 10.12 4.43 4.92
N GLU A 162 11.19 4.51 4.12
CA GLU A 162 11.16 4.21 2.69
C GLU A 162 11.27 2.69 2.47
N VAL A 163 10.49 2.17 1.53
CA VAL A 163 10.47 0.74 1.21
C VAL A 163 11.71 0.38 0.39
N MET A 164 12.54 -0.50 0.94
CA MET A 164 13.76 -1.02 0.30
C MET A 164 13.52 -2.34 -0.43
N PHE A 165 12.57 -3.14 0.04
CA PHE A 165 12.12 -4.38 -0.61
C PHE A 165 10.76 -4.83 -0.06
N LEU A 166 10.05 -5.59 -0.88
CA LEU A 166 8.74 -6.17 -0.58
C LEU A 166 8.67 -7.57 -1.19
N ARG A 167 8.13 -8.54 -0.44
CA ARG A 167 7.84 -9.88 -0.95
C ARG A 167 6.58 -10.45 -0.33
N LEU A 168 5.72 -11.05 -1.15
CA LEU A 168 4.61 -11.86 -0.68
C LEU A 168 5.12 -13.23 -0.23
N THR A 169 4.71 -13.69 0.95
CA THR A 169 5.11 -14.99 1.52
C THR A 169 3.89 -15.85 1.81
N ARG A 170 4.08 -17.17 1.79
CA ARG A 170 3.07 -18.20 2.10
C ARG A 170 2.84 -18.40 3.60
N ASP A 171 3.86 -18.06 4.38
CA ASP A 171 3.88 -18.18 5.84
C ASP A 171 5.00 -17.27 6.40
N ALA A 172 5.38 -17.51 7.66
CA ALA A 172 6.39 -16.76 8.41
C ALA A 172 7.82 -17.33 8.29
N GLY A 173 8.03 -18.36 7.48
CA GLY A 173 9.30 -19.07 7.32
C GLY A 173 10.39 -18.16 6.75
N PHE A 174 11.55 -18.18 7.39
CA PHE A 174 12.70 -17.37 6.99
C PHE A 174 13.24 -17.77 5.61
N GLU A 175 13.11 -19.05 5.25
CA GLU A 175 13.52 -19.59 3.95
C GLU A 175 12.83 -18.89 2.76
N GLN A 176 11.68 -18.26 2.97
CA GLN A 176 10.97 -17.53 1.90
C GLN A 176 11.58 -16.15 1.60
N ILE A 177 12.45 -15.66 2.47
CA ILE A 177 13.03 -14.31 2.39
C ILE A 177 14.56 -14.31 2.41
N GLU A 178 15.19 -15.48 2.55
CA GLU A 178 16.65 -15.60 2.68
C GLU A 178 17.40 -15.05 1.45
N ASP A 179 16.99 -15.45 0.25
CA ASP A 179 17.56 -14.96 -1.02
C ASP A 179 17.35 -13.45 -1.19
N LEU A 180 16.18 -12.93 -0.79
CA LEU A 180 15.89 -11.49 -0.82
C LEU A 180 16.86 -10.69 0.06
N LEU A 181 17.14 -11.21 1.26
CA LEU A 181 18.06 -10.57 2.21
C LEU A 181 19.52 -10.70 1.75
N GLN A 182 19.89 -11.81 1.10
CA GLN A 182 21.20 -11.98 0.47
C GLN A 182 21.41 -10.97 -0.67
N ASP A 183 20.43 -10.82 -1.56
CA ASP A 183 20.44 -9.81 -2.62
C ASP A 183 20.55 -8.39 -2.05
N PHE A 184 19.81 -8.10 -0.98
CA PHE A 184 19.89 -6.82 -0.29
C PHE A 184 21.28 -6.57 0.30
N ARG A 185 21.91 -7.58 0.93
CA ARG A 185 23.29 -7.47 1.41
C ARG A 185 24.26 -7.15 0.29
N LEU A 186 24.17 -7.84 -0.85
CA LEU A 186 25.02 -7.56 -2.01
C LEU A 186 24.85 -6.13 -2.50
N ARG A 187 23.61 -5.62 -2.50
CA ARG A 187 23.32 -4.22 -2.83
C ARG A 187 24.01 -3.25 -1.87
N LEU A 188 23.91 -3.47 -0.55
CA LEU A 188 24.60 -2.64 0.44
C LEU A 188 26.12 -2.63 0.23
N LEU A 189 26.72 -3.79 -0.04
CA LEU A 189 28.16 -3.91 -0.30
C LEU A 189 28.59 -3.13 -1.55
N ASN A 190 27.79 -3.20 -2.63
CA ASN A 190 28.08 -2.48 -3.87
C ASN A 190 28.00 -0.96 -3.70
N GLU A 191 27.07 -0.48 -2.87
CA GLU A 191 26.91 0.94 -2.55
C GLU A 191 27.87 1.41 -1.43
N GLY A 192 28.68 0.52 -0.86
CA GLY A 192 29.60 0.85 0.24
C GLY A 192 28.89 1.21 1.55
N ILE A 193 27.65 0.76 1.75
CA ILE A 193 26.85 1.03 2.93
C ILE A 193 27.09 -0.04 3.99
N GLN A 194 27.37 0.42 5.21
CA GLN A 194 27.50 -0.44 6.37
C GLN A 194 26.21 -0.41 7.18
N LEU A 195 25.54 -1.57 7.27
CA LEU A 195 24.37 -1.72 8.10
C LEU A 195 24.76 -1.67 9.59
N GLU A 196 24.12 -0.80 10.36
CA GLU A 196 24.41 -0.53 11.76
C GLU A 196 23.46 -1.26 12.71
N LEU A 197 22.21 -1.47 12.29
CA LEU A 197 21.16 -2.02 13.13
C LEU A 197 20.07 -2.71 12.31
N ILE A 198 19.55 -3.82 12.82
CA ILE A 198 18.40 -4.52 12.27
C ILE A 198 17.30 -4.56 13.33
N LEU A 199 16.12 -4.06 13.00
CA LEU A 199 14.94 -4.03 13.85
C LEU A 199 13.89 -5.01 13.33
N VAL A 200 13.48 -5.96 14.17
CA VAL A 200 12.50 -7.02 13.83
C VAL A 200 11.51 -7.25 14.96
N GLU A 201 10.44 -8.00 14.70
CA GLU A 201 9.44 -8.38 15.71
C GLU A 201 9.98 -9.41 16.72
N ASP A 202 10.54 -10.52 16.24
CA ASP A 202 11.09 -11.58 17.09
C ASP A 202 12.60 -11.66 16.93
N CYS A 203 13.30 -10.70 17.56
CA CYS A 203 14.75 -10.62 17.44
C CYS A 203 15.46 -11.84 18.00
N CYS A 204 14.89 -12.54 18.97
CA CYS A 204 15.51 -13.72 19.58
C CYS A 204 15.53 -14.91 18.61
N VAL A 205 14.44 -15.12 17.87
CA VAL A 205 14.37 -16.19 16.85
C VAL A 205 15.12 -15.78 15.59
N ALA A 206 15.02 -14.52 15.18
CA ALA A 206 15.61 -14.03 13.94
C ALA A 206 17.13 -13.80 14.02
N GLN A 207 17.70 -13.67 15.22
CA GLN A 207 19.09 -13.26 15.41
C GLN A 207 20.08 -14.10 14.61
N ASP A 208 20.01 -15.42 14.71
CA ASP A 208 20.95 -16.31 14.03
C ASP A 208 20.82 -16.22 12.51
N HIS A 209 19.59 -16.16 12.01
CA HIS A 209 19.30 -16.02 10.58
C HIS A 209 19.88 -14.73 9.98
N PHE A 210 19.63 -13.59 10.63
CA PHE A 210 20.18 -12.30 10.18
C PHE A 210 21.69 -12.23 10.40
N THR A 211 22.24 -12.83 11.47
CA THR A 211 23.69 -12.88 11.71
C THR A 211 24.40 -13.68 10.62
N ASN A 212 23.82 -14.79 10.17
CA ASN A 212 24.37 -15.60 9.08
C ASN A 212 24.44 -14.81 7.76
N ILE A 213 23.46 -13.94 7.50
CA ILE A 213 23.45 -13.11 6.30
C ILE A 213 24.32 -11.87 6.48
N PHE A 214 24.08 -11.02 7.49
CA PHE A 214 24.67 -9.69 7.61
C PHE A 214 25.92 -9.64 8.51
N GLY A 215 26.30 -10.74 9.17
CA GLY A 215 27.42 -10.79 10.10
C GLY A 215 27.08 -10.19 11.46
N ASN A 216 28.04 -9.50 12.09
CA ASN A 216 27.90 -8.99 13.47
C ASN A 216 27.01 -7.73 13.61
N VAL A 217 26.03 -7.55 12.73
CA VAL A 217 25.08 -6.42 12.82
C VAL A 217 24.11 -6.69 13.97
N PRO A 218 23.95 -5.78 14.94
CA PRO A 218 22.98 -5.94 16.03
C PRO A 218 21.56 -6.15 15.51
N VAL A 219 20.90 -7.22 15.96
CA VAL A 219 19.48 -7.49 15.73
C VAL A 219 18.71 -7.19 17.02
N LYS A 220 17.70 -6.31 16.96
CA LYS A 220 16.94 -5.84 18.12
C LYS A 220 15.44 -5.83 17.85
N LEU A 221 14.66 -5.85 18.92
CA LEU A 221 13.22 -5.69 18.88
C LEU A 221 12.87 -4.28 18.37
N SER A 222 12.01 -4.18 17.37
CA SER A 222 11.50 -2.89 16.89
C SER A 222 10.75 -2.14 17.99
N PRO A 223 10.95 -0.81 18.16
CA PRO A 223 10.23 0.01 19.14
C PRO A 223 8.70 -0.04 18.97
N PHE A 224 8.22 -0.19 17.73
CA PHE A 224 6.79 -0.36 17.44
C PHE A 224 6.25 -1.63 18.12
N HIS A 225 6.92 -2.77 17.86
CA HIS A 225 6.56 -4.07 18.42
C HIS A 225 6.76 -4.13 19.94
N ALA A 226 7.82 -3.51 20.46
CA ALA A 226 8.02 -3.37 21.90
C ALA A 226 6.85 -2.63 22.56
N THR A 227 6.44 -1.52 21.97
CA THR A 227 5.30 -0.72 22.46
C THR A 227 3.99 -1.49 22.36
N GLN A 228 3.76 -2.18 21.25
CA GLN A 228 2.57 -3.01 21.04
C GLN A 228 2.47 -4.11 22.11
N ARG A 229 3.56 -4.84 22.38
CA ARG A 229 3.60 -5.88 23.41
C ARG A 229 3.26 -5.35 24.81
N VAL A 230 3.72 -4.16 25.17
CA VAL A 230 3.36 -3.52 26.45
C VAL A 230 1.86 -3.26 26.51
N VAL A 231 1.28 -2.67 25.46
CA VAL A 231 -0.15 -2.36 25.41
C VAL A 231 -1.02 -3.63 25.41
N GLU A 232 -0.61 -4.67 24.68
CA GLU A 232 -1.32 -5.95 24.58
C GLU A 232 -1.20 -6.81 25.85
N SER A 233 -0.16 -6.59 26.67
CA SER A 233 -0.02 -7.25 27.97
C SER A 233 -1.03 -6.78 29.02
N LEU A 234 -1.74 -5.67 28.75
CA LEU A 234 -2.74 -5.15 29.66
C LEU A 234 -3.99 -6.06 29.71
N PRO A 235 -4.61 -6.22 30.89
CA PRO A 235 -5.80 -7.05 31.00
C PRO A 235 -6.97 -6.54 30.15
N PRO A 236 -7.81 -7.42 29.57
CA PRO A 236 -8.95 -7.02 28.74
C PRO A 236 -9.97 -6.11 29.44
N TRP A 237 -10.04 -6.17 30.78
CA TRP A 237 -10.93 -5.34 31.59
C TRP A 237 -10.33 -3.97 31.96
N PHE A 238 -9.10 -3.68 31.56
CA PHE A 238 -8.50 -2.36 31.74
C PHE A 238 -9.23 -1.36 30.85
N LYS A 239 -10.07 -0.52 31.44
CA LYS A 239 -10.94 0.40 30.68
C LYS A 239 -10.19 1.51 29.97
N ASP A 240 -8.96 1.79 30.41
CA ASP A 240 -8.18 2.95 30.00
C ASP A 240 -6.99 2.62 29.08
N ILE A 241 -7.02 1.48 28.35
CA ILE A 241 -5.93 1.07 27.43
C ILE A 241 -5.53 2.20 26.49
N LYS A 242 -6.52 2.91 25.91
CA LYS A 242 -6.26 4.02 24.99
C LYS A 242 -5.52 5.18 25.67
N LYS A 243 -5.90 5.48 26.91
CA LYS A 243 -5.24 6.54 27.69
C LYS A 243 -3.83 6.10 28.07
N PHE A 244 -3.66 4.88 28.55
CA PHE A 244 -2.35 4.29 28.85
C PHE A 244 -1.43 4.34 27.62
N ALA A 245 -1.89 3.92 26.45
CA ALA A 245 -1.09 3.97 25.22
C ALA A 245 -0.71 5.42 24.85
N LYS A 246 -1.62 6.38 25.06
CA LYS A 246 -1.40 7.81 24.84
C LYS A 246 -0.39 8.42 25.82
N ASP A 247 -0.35 7.92 27.05
CA ASP A 247 0.59 8.36 28.06
C ASP A 247 1.95 7.66 27.85
N PHE A 248 1.97 6.38 27.52
CA PHE A 248 3.18 5.60 27.23
C PHE A 248 3.95 6.14 26.03
N ARG A 249 3.28 6.60 24.96
CA ARG A 249 3.96 7.25 23.82
C ARG A 249 4.76 8.50 24.23
N MET A 250 4.45 9.14 25.36
CA MET A 250 5.17 10.32 25.84
C MET A 250 6.58 9.97 26.33
N VAL A 251 6.84 8.71 26.68
CA VAL A 251 8.17 8.23 27.07
C VAL A 251 9.21 8.53 26.00
N PHE A 252 8.83 8.43 24.73
CA PHE A 252 9.71 8.63 23.57
C PHE A 252 9.78 10.08 23.08
N ARG A 253 9.20 11.05 23.82
CA ARG A 253 9.14 12.46 23.42
C ARG A 253 9.98 13.35 24.33
N ALA A 254 10.42 14.49 23.81
CA ALA A 254 11.04 15.53 24.61
C ALA A 254 10.04 16.08 25.65
N LYS A 255 10.54 16.56 26.80
CA LYS A 255 9.69 16.96 27.96
C LYS A 255 8.69 18.07 27.63
N ASP A 256 8.99 18.87 26.62
CA ASP A 256 8.21 19.99 26.09
C ASP A 256 7.38 19.65 24.84
N ASP A 257 7.58 18.48 24.22
CA ASP A 257 6.82 18.02 23.06
C ASP A 257 5.48 17.35 23.48
N ARG A 258 4.54 18.20 23.91
CA ARG A 258 3.25 17.80 24.50
C ARG A 258 2.04 17.94 23.58
N SER A 259 2.24 18.34 22.33
CA SER A 259 1.17 18.42 21.33
C SER A 259 0.61 17.03 20.97
N GLU A 260 -0.58 16.98 20.35
CA GLU A 260 -1.12 15.70 19.87
C GLU A 260 -0.18 15.06 18.85
N GLU A 261 0.24 15.86 17.87
CA GLU A 261 1.26 15.50 16.91
C GLU A 261 2.65 15.78 17.48
N ARG A 262 3.61 14.97 17.06
CA ARG A 262 4.99 15.09 17.47
C ARG A 262 5.65 16.22 16.68
N MET A 263 6.24 17.17 17.38
CA MET A 263 6.87 18.33 16.75
C MET A 263 8.41 18.34 16.88
N GLN A 264 8.97 17.47 17.73
CA GLN A 264 10.40 17.42 17.98
C GLN A 264 11.00 16.03 17.72
N ASN A 265 12.32 16.02 17.51
CA ASN A 265 13.09 14.78 17.34
C ASN A 265 13.06 13.91 18.60
N THR A 266 13.46 12.64 18.47
CA THR A 266 13.59 11.73 19.61
C THR A 266 14.66 12.26 20.54
N PRO A 267 14.36 12.42 21.84
CA PRO A 267 15.38 12.83 22.79
C PRO A 267 16.41 11.71 22.96
N GLU A 268 17.54 12.04 23.56
CA GLU A 268 18.60 11.08 23.87
C GLU A 268 18.14 9.99 24.85
N GLY A 269 18.83 8.85 24.85
CA GLY A 269 18.47 7.67 25.63
C GLY A 269 18.30 7.94 27.13
N ASN A 270 19.14 8.80 27.72
CA ASN A 270 19.02 9.17 29.14
C ASN A 270 17.66 9.82 29.44
N THR A 271 17.21 10.74 28.58
CA THR A 271 15.90 11.38 28.73
C THR A 271 14.76 10.36 28.57
N ILE A 272 14.88 9.40 27.65
CA ILE A 272 13.89 8.34 27.48
C ILE A 272 13.82 7.46 28.75
N CYS A 273 14.98 7.09 29.32
CA CYS A 273 15.04 6.33 30.57
C CYS A 273 14.38 7.10 31.72
N GLU A 274 14.69 8.39 31.89
CA GLU A 274 14.04 9.24 32.89
C GLU A 274 12.52 9.31 32.69
N ASN A 275 12.06 9.47 31.45
CA ASN A 275 10.64 9.52 31.15
C ASN A 275 9.95 8.18 31.45
N LEU A 276 10.63 7.05 31.18
CA LEU A 276 10.11 5.71 31.48
C LEU A 276 10.02 5.48 32.98
N GLU A 277 11.03 5.89 33.75
CA GLU A 277 11.00 5.83 35.22
C GLU A 277 9.85 6.66 35.79
N GLN A 278 9.61 7.87 35.26
CA GLN A 278 8.49 8.71 35.64
C GLN A 278 7.13 8.10 35.27
N PHE A 279 7.05 7.40 34.14
CA PHE A 279 5.82 6.74 33.71
C PHE A 279 5.47 5.53 34.60
N MET A 280 6.48 4.83 35.13
CA MET A 280 6.30 3.66 36.00
C MET A 280 6.04 4.02 37.47
N ALA A 281 6.28 5.26 37.88
CA ALA A 281 6.12 5.75 39.25
C ALA A 281 4.67 6.12 39.59
#